data_AF-A0A2T2S103-F1
#
_entry.id   AF-A0A2T2S103-F1
#
_cell.length_a   1.000
_cell.length_b   1.000
_cell.length_c   1.000
_cell.angle_alpha   90.00
_cell.angle_beta   90.00
_cell.angle_gamma   90.00
#
_symmetry.space_group_name_H-M   'P 1'
#
loop_
_entity.id
_entity.type
_entity.pdbx_description
1 polymer ?
#
loop_
_entity_poly.entity_id
_entity_poly.type
_entity_poly.pdbx_seq_one_letter_code
_entity_poly.pdbx_strand_id
1 'polypeptide(L)'
;MDWFHLLYILAFSIIAFVAIGNLIRNLVSVAQGARPSGQFGGTSQSRRQRSPAHPELLDERGKPINEPLLVMRSVDTDDAREQLDTLYQDSPPPDSDSETER
;
A
#
# COMPACT_ATOMS: atom_id res chain seq x y z
N MET A 1 -43.70 30.12 -19.51
CA MET A 1 -42.70 29.03 -19.63
C MET A 1 -41.84 28.93 -18.35
N ASP A 2 -42.36 29.24 -17.15
CA ASP A 2 -41.46 29.92 -16.20
C ASP A 2 -41.32 29.28 -14.80
N TRP A 3 -42.14 28.30 -14.42
CA TRP A 3 -42.02 27.62 -13.12
C TRP A 3 -41.14 26.37 -13.17
N PHE A 4 -41.36 25.51 -14.16
CA PHE A 4 -40.57 24.28 -14.30
C PHE A 4 -39.09 24.56 -14.54
N HIS A 5 -38.75 25.63 -15.25
CA HIS A 5 -37.36 26.02 -15.51
C HIS A 5 -36.63 26.47 -14.24
N LEU A 6 -37.30 27.22 -13.36
CA LEU A 6 -36.75 27.57 -12.04
C LEU A 6 -36.49 26.31 -11.19
N LEU A 7 -37.43 25.37 -11.22
CA LEU A 7 -37.31 24.10 -10.51
C LEU A 7 -36.16 23.25 -11.08
N TYR A 8 -35.98 23.22 -12.40
CA TYR A 8 -34.87 22.52 -13.05
C TYR A 8 -33.52 23.14 -12.71
N ILE A 9 -33.39 24.47 -12.71
CA ILE A 9 -32.14 25.14 -12.33
C ILE A 9 -31.79 24.88 -10.86
N LEU A 10 -32.80 24.85 -9.98
CA LEU A 10 -32.59 24.51 -8.56
C LEU A 10 -32.13 23.06 -8.39
N ALA A 11 -32.83 22.11 -9.00
CA ALA A 11 -32.48 20.70 -8.93
C ALA A 11 -31.10 20.42 -9.54
N PHE A 12 -30.81 21.03 -10.70
CA PHE A 12 -29.52 20.94 -11.36
C PHE A 12 -28.39 21.49 -10.49
N SER A 13 -28.59 22.62 -9.83
CA SER A 13 -27.61 23.19 -8.89
C SER A 13 -27.31 22.19 -7.78
N ILE A 14 -28.33 21.64 -7.11
CA ILE A 14 -28.14 20.66 -6.02
C ILE A 14 -27.34 19.45 -6.51
N ILE A 15 -27.72 18.87 -7.66
CA ILE A 15 -27.03 17.70 -8.23
C ILE A 15 -25.60 18.04 -8.62
N ALA A 16 -25.37 19.21 -9.24
CA ALA A 16 -24.05 19.65 -9.66
C ALA A 16 -23.11 19.83 -8.46
N PHE A 17 -23.55 20.49 -7.39
CA PHE A 17 -22.76 20.65 -6.17
C PHE A 17 -22.40 19.30 -5.53
N VAL A 18 -23.36 18.36 -5.45
CA VAL A 18 -23.11 17.01 -4.94
C VAL A 18 -22.10 16.26 -5.82
N ALA A 19 -22.26 16.33 -7.14
CA ALA A 19 -21.38 15.66 -8.10
C ALA A 19 -19.95 16.21 -8.04
N ILE A 20 -19.78 17.54 -7.98
CA ILE A 20 -18.47 18.19 -7.84
C ILE A 20 -17.81 17.78 -6.52
N GLY A 21 -18.56 17.76 -5.41
CA GLY A 21 -18.05 17.27 -4.13
C GLY A 21 -17.56 15.82 -4.19
N ASN A 22 -18.34 14.93 -4.82
CA ASN A 22 -17.96 13.54 -5.03
C ASN A 22 -16.75 13.38 -5.94
N LEU A 23 -16.65 14.18 -7.01
CA LEU A 23 -15.51 14.18 -7.93
C LEU A 23 -14.23 14.61 -7.21
N ILE A 24 -14.27 15.72 -6.46
CA ILE A 24 -13.11 16.21 -5.69
C ILE A 24 -12.69 15.14 -4.67
N ARG A 25 -13.64 14.53 -3.96
CA ARG A 25 -13.32 13.48 -2.97
C ARG A 25 -12.69 12.25 -3.60
N ASN A 26 -13.20 11.81 -4.76
CA ASN A 26 -12.63 10.70 -5.53
C ASN A 26 -11.23 11.06 -6.07
N LEU A 27 -11.08 12.27 -6.64
CA LEU A 27 -9.80 12.76 -7.14
C LEU A 27 -8.74 12.87 -6.03
N VAL A 28 -9.12 13.40 -4.86
CA VAL A 28 -8.24 13.51 -3.70
C VAL A 28 -7.87 12.11 -3.17
N SER A 29 -8.84 11.19 -3.08
CA SER A 29 -8.58 9.79 -2.71
C SER A 29 -7.62 9.10 -3.67
N VAL A 30 -7.80 9.31 -4.98
CA VAL A 30 -6.95 8.74 -6.03
C VAL A 30 -5.56 9.38 -6.00
N ALA A 31 -5.47 10.70 -5.82
CA ALA A 31 -4.18 11.41 -5.72
C ALA A 31 -3.39 11.00 -4.46
N GLN A 32 -4.08 10.68 -3.36
CA GLN A 32 -3.45 10.15 -2.15
C GLN A 32 -3.10 8.66 -2.30
N GLY A 33 -3.94 7.86 -2.96
CA GLY A 33 -3.74 6.43 -3.22
C GLY A 33 -2.77 6.11 -4.37
N ALA A 34 -2.41 7.09 -5.22
CA ALA A 34 -1.41 6.95 -6.27
C ALA A 34 0.04 7.01 -5.74
N ARG A 35 0.22 7.30 -4.46
CA ARG A 35 1.47 6.95 -3.76
C ARG A 35 1.34 5.46 -3.43
N PRO A 36 2.29 4.59 -3.81
CA PRO A 36 2.30 3.20 -3.35
C PRO A 36 2.38 3.25 -1.82
N SER A 37 1.22 3.16 -1.17
CA SER A 37 1.06 3.33 0.26
C SER A 37 1.42 2.02 0.94
N GLY A 38 2.69 1.64 0.82
CA GLY A 38 3.36 0.84 1.82
C GLY A 38 3.63 1.72 3.04
N GLN A 39 2.59 2.24 3.70
CA GLN A 39 2.59 2.53 5.14
C GLN A 39 1.20 3.01 5.58
N PHE A 40 0.51 2.15 6.33
CA PHE A 40 -0.60 2.53 7.18
C PHE A 40 -0.11 3.54 8.24
N GLY A 41 -0.68 4.74 8.27
CA GLY A 41 -0.37 5.72 9.31
C GLY A 41 -1.25 6.96 9.21
N GLY A 42 -2.46 6.90 9.76
CA GLY A 42 -3.36 8.06 9.81
C GLY A 42 -4.69 7.74 10.47
N THR A 43 -4.74 7.99 11.78
CA THR A 43 -5.89 8.06 12.69
C THR A 43 -7.23 8.32 11.97
N SER A 44 -7.95 7.25 11.64
CA SER A 44 -9.40 7.28 11.54
C SER A 44 -9.95 6.05 12.21
N GLN A 45 -10.77 6.29 13.22
CA GLN A 45 -11.54 5.29 13.94
C GLN A 45 -12.63 4.78 13.01
N SER A 46 -12.25 3.99 12.01
CA SER A 46 -13.14 3.19 11.20
C SER A 46 -12.84 1.74 11.50
N ARG A 47 -13.88 0.97 11.83
CA ARG A 47 -13.82 -0.47 12.07
C ARG A 47 -12.83 -1.07 11.08
N ARG A 48 -11.72 -1.62 11.61
CA ARG A 48 -10.85 -2.52 10.88
C ARG A 48 -11.72 -3.66 10.38
N GLN A 49 -12.29 -3.50 9.19
CA GLN A 49 -12.46 -4.61 8.27
C GLN A 49 -11.05 -5.13 8.10
N ARG A 50 -10.69 -6.06 8.99
CA ARG A 50 -9.51 -6.89 8.86
C ARG A 50 -9.73 -7.55 7.52
N SER A 51 -9.03 -7.08 6.48
CA SER A 51 -8.86 -7.86 5.27
C SER A 51 -8.58 -9.29 5.72
N PRO A 52 -9.29 -10.30 5.20
CA PRO A 52 -9.05 -11.67 5.63
C PRO A 52 -7.57 -11.94 5.42
N ALA A 53 -6.82 -12.13 6.52
CA ALA A 53 -5.45 -12.59 6.42
C ALA A 53 -5.50 -13.89 5.63
N HIS A 54 -4.74 -13.99 4.54
CA HIS A 54 -4.69 -15.20 3.74
C HIS A 54 -4.44 -16.38 4.69
N PRO A 55 -5.18 -17.50 4.57
CA PRO A 55 -5.13 -18.58 5.56
C PRO A 55 -3.74 -19.20 5.73
N GLU A 56 -2.85 -19.03 4.74
CA GLU A 56 -1.45 -19.44 4.82
C GLU A 56 -0.62 -18.61 5.80
N LEU A 57 -1.08 -17.42 6.17
CA LEU A 57 -0.44 -16.55 7.16
C LEU A 57 -0.92 -16.85 8.60
N LEU A 58 -1.57 -17.98 8.85
CA LEU A 58 -2.04 -18.39 10.18
C LEU A 58 -1.29 -19.65 10.62
N ASP A 59 -0.82 -19.66 11.87
CA ASP A 59 -0.27 -20.87 12.50
C ASP A 59 -1.39 -21.90 12.73
N GLU A 60 -1.03 -23.12 13.14
CA GLU A 60 -1.99 -24.20 13.46
C GLU A 60 -3.02 -23.81 14.53
N ARG A 61 -2.81 -22.70 15.24
CA ARG A 61 -3.67 -22.15 16.29
C ARG A 61 -4.43 -20.89 15.84
N GLY A 62 -4.41 -20.57 14.55
CA GLY A 62 -5.12 -19.44 13.97
C GLY A 62 -4.51 -18.07 14.30
N LYS A 63 -3.24 -18.01 14.69
CA LYS A 63 -2.52 -16.76 14.98
C LYS A 63 -1.71 -16.32 13.76
N PRO A 64 -1.63 -15.02 13.46
CA PRO A 64 -0.83 -14.54 12.34
C PRO A 64 0.65 -14.92 12.53
N ILE A 65 1.26 -15.55 11.52
CA ILE A 65 2.71 -15.82 11.50
C ILE A 65 3.44 -14.54 11.08
N ASN A 66 4.52 -14.20 11.79
CA ASN A 66 5.36 -13.03 11.50
C ASN A 66 6.52 -13.40 10.55
N GLU A 67 6.26 -14.18 9.51
CA GLU A 67 7.30 -14.46 8.52
C GLU A 67 7.47 -13.26 7.58
N PRO A 68 8.71 -12.93 7.17
CA PRO A 68 8.94 -11.84 6.25
C PRO A 68 8.28 -12.14 4.90
N LEU A 69 7.52 -11.19 4.37
CA LEU A 69 6.78 -11.32 3.13
C LEU A 69 7.73 -11.61 1.95
N LEU A 70 7.73 -12.85 1.43
CA LEU A 70 8.47 -13.21 0.23
C LEU A 70 7.75 -12.67 -1.02
N VAL A 71 8.10 -11.47 -1.45
CA VAL A 71 7.57 -10.88 -2.69
C VAL A 71 8.43 -11.34 -3.87
N MET A 72 7.94 -12.29 -4.66
CA MET A 72 8.60 -12.64 -5.92
C MET A 72 8.49 -11.46 -6.91
N ARG A 73 9.61 -10.78 -7.18
CA ARG A 73 9.71 -9.81 -8.27
C ARG A 73 10.28 -10.51 -9.49
N SER A 74 9.65 -10.34 -10.65
CA SER A 74 10.25 -10.72 -11.94
C SER A 74 11.39 -9.74 -12.21
N VAL A 75 12.61 -10.19 -11.97
CA VAL A 75 13.84 -9.44 -12.26
C VAL A 75 14.60 -10.17 -13.37
N ASP A 76 15.19 -9.42 -14.29
CA ASP A 76 16.11 -9.97 -15.27
C ASP A 76 17.40 -10.47 -14.57
N THR A 77 18.06 -11.47 -15.16
CA THR A 77 19.21 -12.13 -14.52
C THR A 77 20.39 -11.20 -14.27
N ASP A 78 20.53 -10.14 -15.07
CA ASP A 78 21.62 -9.17 -14.94
C ASP A 78 21.37 -8.22 -13.77
N ASP A 79 20.14 -7.72 -13.58
CA ASP A 79 19.75 -6.89 -12.43
C ASP A 79 19.89 -7.65 -11.10
N ALA A 80 19.59 -8.95 -11.10
CA ALA A 80 19.75 -9.81 -9.93
C ALA A 80 21.22 -9.97 -9.52
N ARG A 81 22.14 -10.02 -10.49
CA ARG A 81 23.59 -10.08 -10.22
C ARG A 81 24.10 -8.79 -9.63
N GLU A 82 23.67 -7.65 -10.16
CA GLU A 82 24.07 -6.32 -9.65
C GLU A 82 23.62 -6.13 -8.20
N GLN A 83 22.36 -6.45 -7.88
CA GLN A 83 21.86 -6.38 -6.49
C GLN A 83 22.59 -7.32 -5.53
N LEU A 84 22.99 -8.51 -5.99
CA LEU A 84 23.75 -9.45 -5.16
C LEU A 84 25.17 -8.94 -4.89
N ASP A 85 25.81 -8.34 -5.89
CA ASP A 85 27.13 -7.74 -5.75
C ASP A 85 27.12 -6.53 -4.81
N THR A 86 26.09 -5.68 -4.88
CA THR A 86 25.93 -4.56 -3.93
C THR A 86 25.75 -5.07 -2.51
N LEU A 87 24.94 -6.11 -2.31
CA LEU A 87 24.74 -6.71 -0.98
C LEU A 87 26.02 -7.34 -0.44
N TYR A 88 26.86 -7.92 -1.30
CA TYR A 88 28.14 -8.50 -0.91
C TYR A 88 29.16 -7.43 -0.50
N GLN A 89 29.23 -6.31 -1.23
CA GLN A 89 30.12 -5.20 -0.91
C GLN A 89 29.70 -4.43 0.36
N ASP A 90 28.39 -4.30 0.58
CA ASP A 90 27.81 -3.64 1.75
C ASP A 90 27.77 -4.56 3.00
N SER A 91 28.09 -5.85 2.82
CA SER A 91 28.15 -6.78 3.94
C SER A 91 29.34 -6.46 4.83
N PRO A 92 29.13 -6.33 6.16
CA PRO A 92 30.24 -6.22 7.10
C PRO A 92 31.24 -7.36 6.88
N PRO A 93 32.56 -7.10 6.97
CA PRO A 93 33.55 -8.16 6.87
C PRO A 93 33.21 -9.25 7.89
N PRO A 94 33.31 -10.54 7.53
CA PRO A 94 33.14 -11.60 8.50
C PRO A 94 34.13 -11.36 9.62
N ASP A 95 33.66 -11.34 10.87
CA ASP A 95 34.50 -11.27 12.06
C ASP A 95 35.47 -12.46 12.05
N SER A 96 36.64 -12.26 11.46
CA SER A 96 37.73 -13.22 11.45
C SER A 96 38.49 -13.08 12.76
N ASP A 97 37.89 -13.57 13.85
CA ASP A 97 38.57 -13.80 15.11
C ASP A 97 38.22 -15.19 15.64
N SER A 98 38.87 -16.19 15.05
CA SER A 98 39.33 -17.35 15.81
C SER A 98 40.68 -17.79 15.25
N GLU A 99 41.71 -17.10 15.70
CA GLU A 99 43.06 -17.66 15.78
C GLU A 99 42.98 -19.00 16.54
N THR A 100 43.29 -20.09 15.87
CA THR A 100 43.84 -21.28 16.53
C THR A 100 44.95 -21.80 15.64
N GLU A 101 46.11 -21.20 15.86
CA GLU A 101 47.40 -21.86 15.85
C GLU A 101 47.29 -23.30 16.39
N ARG A 102 47.53 -24.30 15.53
CA ARG A 102 48.31 -25.53 15.77
C ARG A 102 48.54 -26.31 14.47
#